data_AF-A0A4U1GD08-F1
#
_entry.id   AF-A0A4U1GD08-F1
#
_cell.length_a   1.000
_cell.length_b   1.000
_cell.length_c   1.000
_cell.angle_alpha   90.00
_cell.angle_beta   90.00
_cell.angle_gamma   90.00
#
_symmetry.space_group_name_H-M   'P 1'
#
loop_
_entity.id
_entity.type
_entity.pdbx_description
1 polymer ?
#
loop_
_entity_poly.entity_id
_entity_poly.type
_entity_poly.pdbx_seq_one_letter_code
_entity_poly.pdbx_strand_id
1 'polypeptide(L)'
;MTTKTYGARGMLEWHLSLPVGDALVTLTFTGGKMGSGGIQPARLTTANPALQHIIENCRYYKNKRIILLREDFSDDKHAPRS
;
A
#
# COMPACT_ATOMS: atom_id res chain seq x y z
N MET A 1 5.39 14.49 6.03
CA MET A 1 5.09 13.66 4.83
C MET A 1 4.06 12.60 5.23
N THR A 2 2.97 12.44 4.48
CA THR A 2 1.93 11.45 4.83
C THR A 2 2.29 10.08 4.26
N THR A 3 2.40 9.09 5.15
CA THR A 3 2.68 7.69 4.80
C THR A 3 1.39 6.89 4.88
N LYS A 4 1.00 6.22 3.80
CA LYS A 4 -0.19 5.39 3.76
C LYS A 4 0.19 3.92 3.61
N THR A 5 -0.50 3.06 4.34
CA THR A 5 -0.39 1.59 4.26
C THR A 5 -1.65 1.02 3.65
N TYR A 6 -1.48 0.34 2.52
CA TYR A 6 -2.55 -0.32 1.77
C TYR A 6 -2.45 -1.83 1.95
N GLY A 7 -3.59 -2.51 2.03
CA GLY A 7 -3.70 -3.96 2.16
C GLY A 7 -4.35 -4.60 0.95
N ALA A 8 -3.76 -5.69 0.45
CA ALA A 8 -4.30 -6.52 -0.62
C ALA A 8 -5.13 -7.66 -0.03
N ARG A 9 -6.46 -7.56 -0.12
CA ARG A 9 -7.36 -8.51 0.54
C ARG A 9 -7.24 -9.92 -0.05
N GLY A 10 -6.94 -10.89 0.82
CA GLY A 10 -6.88 -12.31 0.45
C GLY A 10 -5.63 -12.74 -0.32
N MET A 11 -4.60 -11.89 -0.42
CA MET A 11 -3.33 -12.22 -1.07
C MET A 11 -2.17 -12.17 -0.07
N LEU A 12 -1.23 -13.11 -0.16
CA LEU A 12 -0.01 -13.14 0.66
C LEU A 12 1.12 -12.29 0.05
N GLU A 13 1.16 -12.30 -1.28
CA GLU A 13 2.03 -11.48 -2.10
C GLU A 13 1.23 -11.05 -3.33
N TRP A 14 1.40 -9.80 -3.76
CA TRP A 14 0.78 -9.31 -4.98
C TRP A 14 1.67 -8.29 -5.68
N HIS A 15 2.08 -8.62 -6.91
CA HIS A 15 2.73 -7.70 -7.82
C HIS A 15 1.67 -7.15 -8.77
N LEU A 16 1.36 -5.87 -8.62
CA LEU A 16 0.34 -5.20 -9.40
C LEU A 16 1.00 -4.15 -10.29
N SER A 17 0.93 -4.34 -11.60
CA SER A 17 1.33 -3.34 -12.58
C SER A 17 0.11 -2.55 -13.04
N LEU A 18 0.14 -1.24 -12.81
CA LEU A 18 -0.91 -0.29 -13.18
C LEU A 18 -0.40 0.62 -14.30
N PRO A 19 -1.02 0.62 -15.49
CA PRO A 19 -0.76 1.63 -16.49
C PRO A 19 -1.40 2.96 -16.05
N VAL A 20 -0.61 4.02 -16.02
CA VAL A 20 -1.01 5.39 -15.64
C VAL A 20 -0.49 6.35 -16.70
N GLY A 21 -1.36 6.68 -17.66
CA GLY A 21 -0.95 7.41 -18.87
C GLY A 21 0.08 6.58 -19.66
N ASP A 22 1.23 7.18 -19.96
CA ASP A 22 2.36 6.52 -20.63
C ASP A 22 3.31 5.76 -19.67
N ALA A 23 3.07 5.81 -18.37
CA ALA A 23 3.92 5.15 -17.37
C ALA A 23 3.30 3.83 -16.88
N LEU A 24 4.15 2.84 -16.60
CA LEU A 24 3.74 1.61 -15.92
C LEU A 24 4.25 1.63 -14.47
N VAL A 25 3.33 1.72 -13.51
CA VAL A 25 3.66 1.70 -12.08
C VAL A 25 3.51 0.30 -11.54
N THR A 26 4.59 -0.24 -10.99
CA THR A 26 4.57 -1.56 -10.34
C THR A 26 4.51 -1.38 -8.83
N LEU A 27 3.48 -1.97 -8.23
CA LEU A 27 3.23 -1.98 -6.79
C LEU A 27 3.45 -3.40 -6.28
N THR A 28 4.33 -3.55 -5.30
CA THR A 28 4.65 -4.85 -4.71
C THR A 28 4.12 -4.89 -3.28
N PHE A 29 3.03 -5.64 -3.09
CA PHE A 29 2.47 -5.92 -1.78
C PHE A 29 3.12 -7.19 -1.23
N THR A 30 3.72 -7.08 -0.05
CA THR A 30 4.45 -8.19 0.60
C THR A 30 4.09 -8.27 2.08
N GLY A 31 4.65 -9.26 2.78
CA GLY A 31 4.44 -9.44 4.21
C GLY A 31 3.05 -10.00 4.57
N GLY A 32 2.33 -10.56 3.61
CA GLY A 32 1.17 -11.38 3.91
C GLY A 32 1.61 -12.70 4.52
N LYS A 33 0.84 -13.19 5.49
CA LYS A 33 1.16 -14.40 6.26
C LYS A 33 -0.07 -15.28 6.34
N MET A 34 0.10 -16.57 6.07
CA MET A 34 -0.94 -17.58 6.28
C MET A 34 -0.58 -18.37 7.53
N GLY A 35 -1.47 -18.37 8.52
CA GLY A 35 -1.27 -19.13 9.76
C GLY A 35 -2.59 -19.68 10.30
N SER A 36 -2.50 -20.41 11.41
CA SER A 36 -3.66 -21.09 12.03
C SER A 36 -4.78 -20.14 12.48
N GLY A 37 -4.49 -18.85 12.66
CA GLY A 37 -5.46 -17.80 13.02
C GLY A 37 -6.05 -17.03 11.83
N GLY A 38 -5.73 -17.42 10.60
CA GLY A 38 -6.27 -16.81 9.38
C GLY A 38 -5.20 -16.30 8.41
N ILE A 39 -5.67 -15.61 7.37
CA ILE A 39 -4.84 -15.04 6.31
C ILE A 39 -4.64 -13.56 6.61
N GLN A 40 -3.40 -13.18 6.88
CA GLN A 40 -2.98 -11.81 6.97
C GLN A 40 -2.65 -11.29 5.57
N PRO A 41 -3.37 -10.26 5.08
CA PRO A 41 -3.17 -9.76 3.72
C PRO A 41 -1.79 -9.09 3.56
N ALA A 42 -1.27 -9.15 2.34
CA ALA A 42 -0.09 -8.44 1.90
C ALA A 42 -0.30 -6.92 2.04
N ARG A 43 0.75 -6.20 2.44
CA ARG A 43 0.67 -4.76 2.69
C ARG A 43 1.74 -4.03 1.89
N LEU A 44 1.40 -2.80 1.52
CA LEU A 44 2.28 -1.87 0.85
C LEU A 44 2.23 -0.56 1.63
N THR A 45 3.38 -0.13 2.16
CA THR A 45 3.51 1.18 2.80
C THR A 45 4.26 2.11 1.86
N THR A 46 3.69 3.28 1.60
CA THR A 46 4.32 4.29 0.73
C THR A 46 4.06 5.70 1.23
N ALA A 47 5.11 6.52 1.25
CA ALA A 47 5.05 7.96 1.52
C ALA A 47 4.95 8.80 0.24
N ASN A 48 5.00 8.17 -0.94
CA ASN A 48 4.96 8.89 -2.21
C ASN A 48 3.51 9.29 -2.55
N PRO A 49 3.18 10.60 -2.58
CA PRO A 49 1.82 11.07 -2.84
C PRO A 49 1.32 10.65 -4.24
N ALA A 50 2.22 10.52 -5.23
CA ALA A 50 1.84 10.06 -6.56
C ALA A 50 1.35 8.60 -6.54
N LEU A 51 2.08 7.72 -5.85
CA LEU A 51 1.65 6.31 -5.69
C LEU A 51 0.33 6.21 -4.92
N GLN A 52 0.15 7.02 -3.88
CA GLN A 52 -1.10 7.06 -3.13
C GLN A 52 -2.28 7.45 -4.01
N HIS A 53 -2.15 8.54 -4.79
CA HIS A 53 -3.16 8.97 -5.76
C HIS A 53 -3.48 7.89 -6.80
N ILE A 54 -2.47 7.20 -7.32
CA ILE A 54 -2.65 6.12 -8.30
C ILE A 54 -3.44 4.96 -7.68
N ILE A 55 -3.07 4.53 -6.48
CA ILE A 55 -3.75 3.44 -5.77
C ILE A 55 -5.20 3.81 -5.50
N GLU A 56 -5.46 5.02 -4.97
CA GLU A 56 -6.82 5.46 -4.64
C GLU A 56 -7.72 5.63 -5.89
N ASN A 57 -7.13 5.98 -7.03
CA ASN A 57 -7.88 6.10 -8.29
C ASN A 57 -8.06 4.77 -9.05
N CYS A 58 -7.28 3.74 -8.74
CA CYS A 58 -7.32 2.49 -9.50
C CYS A 58 -8.62 1.68 -9.26
N ARG A 59 -8.98 0.85 -10.23
CA ARG A 59 -10.16 -0.02 -10.15
C ARG A 59 -10.12 -0.99 -8.96
N TYR A 60 -8.94 -1.37 -8.49
CA TYR A 60 -8.78 -2.33 -7.40
C TYR A 60 -9.12 -1.73 -6.03
N TYR A 61 -8.84 -0.44 -5.85
CA TYR A 61 -9.27 0.30 -4.67
C TYR A 61 -10.78 0.54 -4.70
N LYS A 62 -11.34 0.95 -5.85
CA LYS A 62 -12.79 1.11 -6.06
C LYS A 62 -13.56 -0.20 -5.81
N ASN A 63 -13.00 -1.34 -6.25
CA ASN A 63 -13.58 -2.67 -6.03
C ASN A 63 -13.31 -3.26 -4.62
N LYS A 64 -12.74 -2.48 -3.69
CA LYS A 64 -12.39 -2.93 -2.33
C LYS A 64 -11.47 -4.16 -2.29
N ARG A 65 -10.66 -4.37 -3.34
CA ARG A 65 -9.57 -5.37 -3.34
C ARG A 65 -8.34 -4.83 -2.63
N ILE A 66 -8.05 -3.55 -2.85
CA ILE A 66 -7.07 -2.79 -2.07
C ILE A 66 -7.86 -1.97 -1.05
N ILE A 67 -7.44 -2.01 0.22
CA ILE A 67 -8.03 -1.22 1.29
C ILE A 67 -6.96 -0.38 1.97
N LEU A 68 -7.30 0.83 2.37
CA LEU A 68 -6.43 1.63 3.24
C LEU A 68 -6.49 1.00 4.65
N LEU A 69 -5.33 0.56 5.15
CA LEU A 69 -5.20 -0.04 6.47
C LEU A 69 -4.79 1.00 7.52
N ARG A 70 -3.85 1.86 7.15
CA ARG A 70 -3.31 2.89 8.05
C ARG A 70 -2.91 4.11 7.25
N GLU A 71 -3.11 5.28 7.83
CA GLU A 71 -2.56 6.54 7.38
C GLU A 71 -1.78 7.12 8.55
N ASP A 72 -0.52 7.43 8.32
CA ASP A 72 0.40 7.98 9.30
C ASP A 72 0.91 9.33 8.81
N PHE A 73 0.60 10.37 9.57
CA PHE A 73 1.11 11.70 9.32
C PHE A 73 2.44 11.81 10.05
N SER A 74 3.52 11.38 9.39
CA SER A 74 4.86 11.67 9.88
C SER A 74 5.14 13.15 9.69
N ASP A 75 4.91 13.94 10.73
CA ASP A 75 5.59 15.21 10.91
C ASP A 75 7.08 14.87 11.11
N ASP A 76 7.92 15.36 10.21
CA ASP A 76 9.37 15.15 10.26
C ASP A 76 9.97 15.89 11.47
N LYS A 77 9.76 15.33 12.66
CA LYS A 77 10.29 15.80 13.95
C LYS A 77 10.67 14.62 14.83
N HIS A 78 11.52 13.74 14.32
CA HIS A 78 12.35 12.90 15.21
C HIS A 78 13.71 12.61 14.57
N ALA A 79 14.53 13.66 14.47
CA ALA A 79 15.96 13.47 14.54
C ALA A 79 16.29 13.00 15.97
N PRO A 80 16.88 11.81 16.19
CA PRO A 80 17.53 11.56 17.46
C PRO A 80 18.66 12.58 17.59
N ARG A 81 18.52 13.56 18.49
CA ARG A 81 19.65 14.35 18.95
C ARG A 81 20.56 13.40 19.71
N SER A 82 21.73 13.08 19.14
CA SER A 82 22.89 12.60 19.89
C SER A 82 23.69 13.79 20.40
#